data_AF-A0A817FYS2-F1
#
_entry.id   AF-A0A817FYS2-F1
#
_cell.length_a   1.000
_cell.length_b   1.000
_cell.length_c   1.000
_cell.angle_alpha   90.00
_cell.angle_beta   90.00
_cell.angle_gamma   90.00
#
_symmetry.space_group_name_H-M   'P 1'
#
loop_
_entity.id
_entity.type
_entity.pdbx_description
1 polymer ?
#
loop_
_entity_poly.entity_id
_entity_poly.type
_entity_poly.pdbx_seq_one_letter_code
_entity_poly.pdbx_strand_id
1 'polypeptide(L)'
;TRCRCIANDSTCWSSPSAWRTFNASISGRLVLPHSSATPCAENEFNESLCNETIRYWSDSSGRSDQVGTMQYFHWENVSCSINNRNSKCTQGSIPVYAVDAIWPENIQATL
;
A
#
# COMPACT_ATOMS: atom_id res chain seq x y z
N THR A 1 -25.19 2.03 -14.98
CA THR A 1 -23.71 1.87 -14.88
C THR A 1 -23.39 1.47 -13.46
N ARG A 2 -22.54 0.45 -13.22
CA ARG A 2 -22.26 -0.13 -11.89
C ARG A 2 -20.81 0.18 -11.48
N CYS A 3 -20.62 0.96 -10.42
CA CYS A 3 -19.30 1.32 -9.90
C CYS A 3 -18.73 0.22 -8.99
N ARG A 4 -17.41 0.25 -8.75
CA ARG A 4 -16.76 -0.55 -7.70
C ARG A 4 -16.88 0.15 -6.35
N CYS A 5 -16.89 -0.62 -5.27
CA CYS A 5 -16.84 -0.09 -3.91
C CYS A 5 -15.45 0.47 -3.60
N ILE A 6 -15.41 1.55 -2.82
CA ILE A 6 -14.19 2.23 -2.38
C ILE A 6 -14.16 2.32 -0.86
N ALA A 7 -12.97 2.40 -0.26
CA ALA A 7 -12.79 2.23 1.19
C ALA A 7 -13.49 3.27 2.08
N ASN A 8 -13.83 4.44 1.54
CA ASN A 8 -14.58 5.47 2.26
C ASN A 8 -16.11 5.32 2.10
N ASP A 9 -16.59 4.37 1.31
CA ASP A 9 -18.01 4.08 1.17
C ASP A 9 -18.44 2.98 2.16
N SER A 10 -18.89 3.40 3.33
CA SER A 10 -19.32 2.48 4.39
C SER A 10 -20.54 1.62 4.02
N THR A 11 -21.28 1.96 2.96
CA THR A 11 -22.49 1.24 2.57
C THR A 11 -22.18 -0.08 1.87
N CYS A 12 -21.02 -0.17 1.22
CA CYS A 12 -20.66 -1.34 0.43
C CYS A 12 -19.21 -1.81 0.60
N TRP A 13 -18.35 -1.03 1.25
CA TRP A 13 -17.02 -1.49 1.65
C TRP A 13 -17.12 -2.63 2.68
N SER A 14 -16.28 -3.64 2.52
CA SER A 14 -16.27 -4.79 3.41
C SER A 14 -15.91 -4.39 4.84
N SER A 15 -16.62 -4.99 5.80
CA SER A 15 -16.41 -4.73 7.22
C SER A 15 -15.03 -5.23 7.70
N PRO A 16 -14.52 -4.73 8.83
CA PRO A 16 -13.29 -5.26 9.42
C PRO A 16 -13.33 -6.76 9.74
N SER A 17 -14.49 -7.32 10.05
CA SER A 17 -14.63 -8.78 10.27
C SER A 17 -14.54 -9.58 8.96
N ALA A 18 -15.06 -9.03 7.86
CA ALA A 18 -14.90 -9.65 6.54
C ALA A 18 -13.43 -9.65 6.11
N TRP A 19 -12.70 -8.55 6.29
CA TRP A 19 -11.26 -8.49 6.01
C TRP A 19 -10.44 -9.45 6.88
N ARG A 20 -10.77 -9.62 8.17
CA ARG A 20 -10.13 -10.63 9.03
C ARG A 20 -10.39 -12.06 8.57
N THR A 21 -11.62 -12.35 8.16
CA THR A 21 -12.00 -13.67 7.63
C THR A 21 -11.26 -13.97 6.33
N PHE A 22 -11.20 -12.98 5.43
CA PHE A 22 -10.42 -13.07 4.20
C PHE A 22 -8.93 -13.28 4.48
N ASN A 23 -8.35 -12.52 5.41
CA ASN A 23 -6.94 -12.70 5.77
C ASN A 23 -6.65 -14.14 6.25
N ALA A 24 -7.55 -14.73 7.04
CA ALA A 24 -7.43 -16.13 7.44
C ALA A 24 -7.50 -17.10 6.25
N SER A 25 -8.35 -16.85 5.24
CA SER A 25 -8.45 -17.72 4.05
C SER A 25 -7.22 -17.67 3.16
N ILE A 26 -6.43 -16.59 3.20
CA ILE A 26 -5.15 -16.46 2.49
C ILE A 26 -3.94 -16.72 3.40
N SER A 27 -4.11 -17.47 4.49
CA SER A 27 -3.02 -17.85 5.40
C SER A 27 -2.29 -16.66 6.04
N GLY A 28 -3.00 -15.56 6.31
CA GLY A 28 -2.43 -14.38 6.99
C GLY A 28 -1.69 -13.41 6.06
N ARG A 29 -1.85 -13.53 4.73
CA ARG A 29 -1.07 -12.81 3.71
C ARG A 29 -1.68 -11.47 3.26
N LEU A 30 -2.65 -10.94 4.00
CA LEU A 30 -3.20 -9.62 3.76
C LEU A 30 -2.23 -8.56 4.27
N VAL A 31 -1.83 -7.64 3.40
CA VAL A 31 -0.94 -6.52 3.74
C VAL A 31 -1.63 -5.18 3.46
N LEU A 32 -1.16 -4.14 4.15
CA LEU A 32 -1.66 -2.76 4.08
C LEU A 32 -0.58 -1.89 3.43
N PRO A 33 -0.62 -1.68 2.11
CA PRO A 33 0.38 -0.88 1.44
C PRO A 33 0.19 0.61 1.75
N HIS A 34 1.30 1.30 1.90
CA HIS A 34 1.35 2.75 2.12
C HIS A 34 2.31 3.39 1.12
N SER A 35 2.36 4.73 1.10
CA SER A 35 3.26 5.43 0.20
C SER A 35 4.71 5.11 0.52
N SER A 36 5.52 4.91 -0.53
CA SER A 36 6.96 4.65 -0.40
C SER A 36 7.68 5.74 0.41
N ALA A 37 7.20 6.99 0.36
CA ALA A 37 7.77 8.12 1.08
C ALA A 37 7.28 8.26 2.54
N THR A 38 6.31 7.44 2.99
CA THR A 38 5.76 7.52 4.36
C THR A 38 6.83 7.48 5.45
N PRO A 39 7.86 6.60 5.39
CA PRO A 39 8.91 6.59 6.43
C PRO A 39 9.72 7.88 6.55
N CYS A 40 9.68 8.75 5.54
CA CYS A 40 10.37 10.04 5.55
C CYS A 40 9.48 11.21 6.02
N ALA A 41 8.18 10.98 6.22
CA ALA A 41 7.24 12.00 6.68
C ALA A 41 7.25 12.14 8.21
N GLU A 42 7.05 13.35 8.72
CA GLU A 42 7.20 13.70 10.14
C GLU A 42 6.34 12.84 11.08
N ASN A 43 5.12 12.52 10.66
CA ASN A 43 4.16 11.76 11.47
C ASN A 43 4.51 10.28 11.59
N GLU A 44 5.27 9.72 10.64
CA GLU A 44 5.64 8.30 10.56
C GLU A 44 7.16 8.14 10.40
N PHE A 45 7.93 9.12 10.88
CA PHE A 45 9.35 9.22 10.58
C PHE A 45 10.12 8.04 11.19
N ASN A 46 10.80 7.30 10.33
CA ASN A 46 11.74 6.27 10.71
C ASN A 46 13.03 6.48 9.92
N GLU A 47 14.10 6.88 10.62
CA GLU A 47 15.37 7.23 9.99
C GLU A 47 15.97 6.08 9.16
N SER A 48 15.93 4.84 9.67
CA SER A 48 16.49 3.69 8.96
C SER A 48 15.70 3.41 7.68
N LEU A 49 14.38 3.31 7.79
CA LEU A 49 13.51 3.04 6.65
C LEU A 49 13.51 4.19 5.63
N CYS A 50 13.58 5.45 6.08
CA CYS A 50 13.71 6.59 5.18
C CYS A 50 15.03 6.54 4.40
N ASN A 51 16.14 6.22 5.05
CA ASN A 51 17.43 6.05 4.39
C ASN A 51 17.40 4.90 3.37
N GLU A 52 16.71 3.81 3.67
CA GLU A 52 16.47 2.72 2.71
C GLU A 52 15.61 3.19 1.53
N THR A 53 14.50 3.89 1.78
CA THR A 53 13.64 4.49 0.75
C THR A 53 14.43 5.39 -0.19
N ILE A 54 15.31 6.25 0.35
CA ILE A 54 16.15 7.13 -0.46
C ILE A 54 17.04 6.33 -1.41
N ARG A 55 17.60 5.19 -0.95
CA ARG A 55 18.47 4.34 -1.78
C ARG A 55 17.73 3.70 -2.95
N TYR A 56 16.52 3.20 -2.72
CA TYR A 56 15.74 2.57 -3.79
C TYR A 56 14.82 3.53 -4.55
N TRP A 57 14.77 4.83 -4.20
CA TRP A 57 13.78 5.76 -4.74
C TRP A 57 13.77 5.83 -6.27
N SER A 58 14.93 5.73 -6.90
CA SER A 58 15.10 5.70 -8.37
C SER A 58 15.64 4.36 -8.89
N ASP A 59 15.68 3.32 -8.05
CA ASP A 59 16.06 1.96 -8.43
C ASP A 59 14.80 1.17 -8.81
N SER A 60 14.69 0.79 -10.08
CA SER A 60 13.50 0.07 -10.56
C SER A 60 13.27 -1.28 -9.89
N SER A 61 14.35 -1.99 -9.54
CA SER A 61 14.28 -3.28 -8.86
C SER A 61 13.88 -3.08 -7.41
N GLY A 62 14.56 -2.16 -6.72
CA GLY A 62 14.25 -1.83 -5.34
C GLY A 62 12.82 -1.32 -5.16
N ARG A 63 12.27 -0.53 -6.09
CA ARG A 63 10.84 -0.18 -6.08
C ARG A 63 9.95 -1.41 -6.30
N SER A 64 10.26 -2.26 -7.28
CA SER A 64 9.43 -3.45 -7.56
C SER A 64 9.31 -4.40 -6.37
N ASP A 65 10.32 -4.43 -5.48
CA ASP A 65 10.31 -5.25 -4.27
C ASP A 65 9.45 -4.67 -3.13
N GLN A 66 8.95 -3.43 -3.27
CA GLN A 66 8.12 -2.76 -2.26
C GLN A 66 6.64 -2.77 -2.65
N VAL A 67 5.83 -3.38 -1.77
CA VAL A 67 4.37 -3.47 -1.95
C VAL A 67 3.74 -2.09 -2.01
N GLY A 68 2.85 -1.88 -2.99
CA GLY A 68 2.09 -0.63 -3.15
C GLY A 68 2.87 0.49 -3.82
N THR A 69 4.14 0.25 -4.17
CA THR A 69 4.91 1.22 -4.94
C THR A 69 4.72 1.01 -6.44
N MET A 70 4.91 2.08 -7.19
CA MET A 70 4.85 2.13 -8.64
C MET A 70 6.21 2.61 -9.15
N GLN A 71 6.57 2.23 -10.37
CA GLN A 71 7.83 2.66 -10.97
C GLN A 71 7.94 4.19 -11.08
N TYR A 72 6.82 4.86 -11.33
CA TYR A 72 6.73 6.31 -11.20
C TYR A 72 5.89 6.69 -9.98
N PHE A 73 6.53 7.34 -9.01
CA PHE A 73 5.91 7.74 -7.74
C PHE A 73 4.66 8.62 -7.90
N HIS A 74 4.51 9.32 -9.03
CA HIS A 74 3.32 10.13 -9.34
C HIS A 74 2.03 9.29 -9.38
N TRP A 75 2.12 7.97 -9.61
CA TRP A 75 0.99 7.05 -9.58
C TRP A 75 0.69 6.47 -8.20
N GLU A 76 1.48 6.83 -7.17
CA GLU A 76 1.25 6.40 -5.80
C GLU A 76 0.46 7.47 -5.05
N ASN A 77 1.15 8.48 -4.53
CA ASN A 77 0.56 9.56 -3.79
C ASN A 77 1.30 10.87 -4.03
N VAL A 78 0.68 11.75 -4.81
CA VAL A 78 1.22 13.07 -5.14
C VAL A 78 1.37 14.00 -3.94
N SER A 79 0.68 13.75 -2.82
CA SER A 79 0.79 14.57 -1.59
C SER A 79 1.90 14.12 -0.65
N CYS A 80 2.51 12.95 -0.89
CA CYS A 80 3.58 12.37 -0.06
C CYS A 80 4.92 12.49 -0.79
N SER A 81 5.73 13.50 -0.42
CA SER A 81 7.02 13.75 -1.06
C SER A 81 8.17 13.30 -0.16
N ILE A 82 9.10 12.53 -0.73
CA ILE A 82 10.35 12.12 -0.05
C ILE A 82 11.24 13.33 0.33
N ASN A 83 11.12 14.44 -0.39
CA ASN A 83 11.94 15.64 -0.18
C ASN A 83 11.31 16.63 0.81
N ASN A 84 10.10 16.36 1.30
CA ASN A 84 9.42 17.25 2.23
C ASN A 84 8.92 16.44 3.43
N ARG A 85 9.61 16.58 4.57
CA ARG A 85 9.26 15.90 5.81
C ARG A 85 7.85 16.27 6.31
N ASN A 86 7.36 17.47 6.00
CA ASN A 86 6.03 17.93 6.44
C ASN A 86 4.91 17.50 5.47
N SER A 87 5.22 16.60 4.53
CA SER A 87 4.24 16.06 3.57
C SER A 87 3.13 15.31 4.31
N LYS A 88 1.90 15.46 3.81
CA LYS A 88 0.76 14.67 4.30
C LYS A 88 0.65 13.41 3.48
N CYS A 89 1.13 12.30 4.04
CA CYS A 89 1.02 11.00 3.41
C CYS A 89 -0.38 10.41 3.66
N THR A 90 -1.10 10.22 2.56
CA THR A 90 -2.44 9.60 2.52
C THR A 90 -2.37 8.32 1.69
N GLN A 91 -3.52 7.67 1.44
CA GLN A 91 -3.55 6.50 0.56
C GLN A 91 -3.26 6.84 -0.92
N GLY A 92 -3.72 8.00 -1.40
CA GLY A 92 -3.60 8.35 -2.81
C GLY A 92 -4.25 7.30 -3.73
N SER A 93 -3.51 6.88 -4.74
CA SER A 93 -3.88 5.84 -5.72
C SER A 93 -3.37 4.44 -5.35
N ILE A 94 -2.73 4.30 -4.19
CA ILE A 94 -2.18 3.03 -3.72
C ILE A 94 -3.34 2.13 -3.24
N PRO A 95 -3.37 0.82 -3.57
CA PRO A 95 -4.38 -0.08 -3.05
C PRO A 95 -4.44 -0.09 -1.52
N VAL A 96 -5.65 -0.07 -0.96
CA VAL A 96 -5.87 -0.09 0.50
C VAL A 96 -5.44 -1.43 1.11
N TYR A 97 -5.61 -2.51 0.35
CA TYR A 97 -5.16 -3.85 0.69
C TYR A 97 -4.40 -4.45 -0.49
N ALA A 98 -3.40 -5.26 -0.20
CA ALA A 98 -2.79 -6.17 -1.17
C ALA A 98 -2.64 -7.56 -0.56
N VAL A 99 -2.44 -8.56 -1.42
CA VAL A 99 -2.22 -9.95 -1.02
C VAL A 99 -0.81 -10.35 -1.42
N ASP A 100 0.01 -10.75 -0.45
CA ASP A 100 1.32 -11.37 -0.69
C ASP A 100 1.13 -12.82 -1.18
N ALA A 101 0.73 -12.95 -2.45
CA ALA A 101 0.34 -14.20 -3.06
C ALA A 101 1.57 -15.05 -3.41
N ILE A 102 1.83 -16.09 -2.61
CA ILE A 102 2.90 -17.06 -2.85
C ILE A 102 2.35 -18.34 -3.48
N TRP A 103 1.08 -18.67 -3.21
CA TRP A 103 0.45 -19.90 -3.67
C TRP A 103 -0.75 -19.63 -4.57
N PRO A 104 -1.08 -20.53 -5.52
CA PRO A 104 -2.28 -20.41 -6.36
C PRO A 104 -3.57 -20.21 -5.56
N GLU A 105 -3.67 -20.82 -4.37
CA GLU A 105 -4.82 -20.72 -3.48
C GLU A 105 -4.99 -19.28 -2.96
N ASN A 106 -3.91 -18.53 -2.77
CA ASN A 106 -3.99 -17.12 -2.39
C ASN A 106 -4.63 -16.29 -3.51
N ILE A 107 -4.28 -16.59 -4.77
CA ILE A 107 -4.86 -15.92 -5.94
C ILE A 107 -6.34 -16.30 -6.08
N GLN A 108 -6.66 -17.59 -5.99
CA GLN A 108 -8.04 -18.09 -6.11
C GLN A 108 -8.97 -17.51 -5.05
N ALA A 109 -8.49 -17.34 -3.82
CA ALA A 109 -9.28 -16.71 -2.76
C ALA A 109 -9.49 -15.19 -2.97
N THR A 110 -8.64 -14.53 -3.76
CA THR A 110 -8.67 -13.08 -4.00
C THR A 110 -9.61 -12.68 -5.15
N LEU A 111 -9.83 -13.57 -6.12
CA LEU A 111 -10.65 -13.34 -7.32
C LEU A 111 -12.15 -13.55 -7.05
#